data_AF-A0A7R8WRM3-F1
#
_entry.id   AF-A0A7R8WRM3-F1
#
_cell.length_a   1.000
_cell.length_b   1.000
_cell.length_c   1.000
_cell.angle_alpha   90.00
_cell.angle_beta   90.00
_cell.angle_gamma   90.00
#
_symmetry.space_group_name_H-M   'P 1'
#
loop_
_entity.id
_entity.type
_entity.pdbx_description
1 polymer ?
#
loop_
_entity_poly.entity_id
_entity_poly.type
_entity_poly.pdbx_seq_one_letter_code
_entity_poly.pdbx_strand_id
1 'polypeptide(L)'
;MEARARAEEEAAKRREAADKAAAEKLQAELDKEDAIRQRMQEQEFRDHELAVRLAEEMGAGNVDTSSPTPVLKRSEMVMSQRASAAGKKHDLSKWKYSDLRDTINTSCDIELLEACKTEFHRRLKVYHAWKAKNKRKAPGDEKDTFQRAPKAVLDNAAKNSPLVTKQRPSTGETAQRFFRIPFVRPAGSGEAEEEPIGTADRGWWYAHFDGPWIVRQMEIHPGKKPILLLAGVDDMQMCELSLEETGL
;
A
#
# COMPACT_ATOMS: atom_id res chain seq x y z
N MET A 1 -59.82 -50.54 -2.55
CA MET A 1 -58.46 -50.45 -3.13
C MET A 1 -58.27 -49.25 -4.04
N GLU A 2 -59.30 -48.79 -4.75
CA GLU A 2 -59.22 -47.66 -5.71
C GLU A 2 -58.83 -46.31 -5.09
N ALA A 3 -59.30 -46.01 -3.87
CA ALA A 3 -58.95 -44.74 -3.20
C ALA A 3 -57.46 -44.61 -2.84
N ARG A 4 -56.76 -45.74 -2.60
CA ARG A 4 -55.31 -45.73 -2.36
C ARG A 4 -54.52 -45.58 -3.66
N ALA A 5 -54.96 -46.22 -4.74
CA ALA A 5 -54.35 -46.07 -6.07
C ALA A 5 -54.45 -44.62 -6.59
N ARG A 6 -55.61 -43.97 -6.39
CA ARG A 6 -55.81 -42.56 -6.77
C ARG A 6 -54.95 -41.59 -5.96
N ALA A 7 -54.73 -41.85 -4.66
CA ALA A 7 -53.87 -41.02 -3.82
C ALA A 7 -52.38 -41.19 -4.17
N GLU A 8 -51.96 -42.39 -4.58
CA GLU A 8 -50.59 -42.66 -5.02
C GLU A 8 -50.28 -42.01 -6.37
N GLU A 9 -51.23 -42.04 -7.31
CA GLU A 9 -51.13 -41.34 -8.60
C GLU A 9 -51.05 -39.82 -8.44
N GLU A 10 -51.86 -39.24 -7.54
CA GLU A 10 -51.80 -37.80 -7.24
C GLU A 10 -50.48 -37.39 -6.57
N ALA A 11 -49.94 -38.25 -5.70
CA ALA A 11 -48.63 -38.04 -5.08
C ALA A 11 -47.49 -38.15 -6.11
N ALA A 12 -47.56 -39.09 -7.06
CA ALA A 12 -46.59 -39.21 -8.14
C ALA A 12 -46.62 -37.99 -9.07
N LYS A 13 -47.82 -37.53 -9.46
CA LYS A 13 -48.00 -36.32 -10.27
C LYS A 13 -47.50 -35.06 -9.58
N ARG A 14 -47.66 -34.97 -8.25
CA ARG A 14 -47.13 -33.85 -7.46
C ARG A 14 -45.59 -33.87 -7.36
N ARG A 15 -44.98 -35.06 -7.30
CA ARG A 15 -43.51 -35.20 -7.33
C ARG A 15 -42.95 -34.83 -8.70
N GLU A 16 -43.55 -35.33 -9.78
CA GLU A 16 -43.14 -34.99 -11.15
C GLU A 16 -43.28 -33.48 -11.41
N ALA A 17 -44.38 -32.85 -10.94
CA ALA A 17 -44.56 -31.40 -11.05
C ALA A 17 -43.51 -30.62 -10.24
N ALA A 18 -43.12 -31.11 -9.05
CA ALA A 18 -42.08 -30.49 -8.23
C ALA A 18 -40.69 -30.63 -8.87
N ASP A 19 -40.36 -31.80 -9.43
CA ASP A 19 -39.09 -32.06 -10.11
C ASP A 19 -38.99 -31.24 -11.40
N LYS A 20 -40.08 -31.12 -12.16
CA LYS A 20 -40.15 -30.27 -13.35
C LYS A 20 -39.99 -28.79 -13.01
N ALA A 21 -40.62 -28.32 -11.93
CA ALA A 21 -40.45 -26.94 -11.46
C ALA A 21 -39.02 -26.67 -10.95
N ALA A 22 -38.37 -27.65 -10.31
CA ALA A 22 -36.98 -27.54 -9.88
C ALA A 22 -36.01 -27.49 -11.07
N ALA A 23 -36.26 -28.31 -12.11
CA ALA A 23 -35.47 -28.31 -13.33
C ALA A 23 -35.61 -26.98 -14.11
N GLU A 24 -36.82 -26.43 -14.23
CA GLU A 24 -37.06 -25.15 -14.88
C GLU A 24 -36.38 -24.00 -14.13
N LYS A 25 -36.40 -24.03 -12.78
CA LYS A 25 -35.69 -23.04 -11.97
C LYS A 25 -34.17 -23.10 -12.16
N LEU A 26 -33.60 -24.30 -12.25
CA LEU A 26 -32.16 -24.49 -12.50
C LEU A 26 -31.78 -24.00 -13.90
N GLN A 27 -32.60 -24.30 -14.92
CA GLN A 27 -32.39 -23.81 -16.28
C GLN A 27 -32.45 -22.27 -16.34
N ALA A 28 -33.43 -21.66 -15.66
CA ALA A 28 -33.55 -20.21 -15.59
C ALA A 28 -32.40 -19.53 -14.81
N GLU A 29 -31.74 -20.21 -13.88
CA GLU A 29 -30.53 -19.71 -13.22
C GLU A 29 -29.30 -19.79 -14.15
N LEU A 30 -29.15 -20.89 -14.90
CA LEU A 30 -28.08 -21.03 -15.90
C LEU A 30 -28.21 -19.99 -17.02
N ASP A 31 -29.41 -19.79 -17.56
CA ASP A 31 -29.66 -18.80 -18.61
C ASP A 31 -29.36 -17.37 -18.13
N LYS A 32 -29.62 -17.08 -16.84
CA LYS A 32 -29.24 -15.79 -16.22
C LYS A 32 -27.73 -15.66 -16.05
N GLU A 33 -27.03 -16.72 -15.64
CA GLU A 33 -25.57 -16.70 -15.52
C GLU A 33 -24.91 -16.49 -16.89
N ASP A 34 -25.39 -17.18 -17.92
CA ASP A 34 -24.89 -17.06 -19.29
C ASP A 34 -25.18 -15.66 -19.86
N ALA A 35 -26.35 -15.09 -19.60
CA ALA A 35 -26.66 -13.71 -20.00
C ALA A 35 -25.74 -12.68 -19.32
N ILE A 36 -25.37 -12.90 -18.05
CA ILE A 36 -24.41 -12.04 -17.34
C ILE A 36 -23.01 -12.21 -17.95
N ARG A 37 -22.59 -13.44 -18.24
CA ARG A 37 -21.30 -13.74 -18.85
C ARG A 37 -21.17 -13.11 -20.25
N GLN A 38 -22.21 -13.20 -21.06
CA GLN A 38 -22.26 -12.54 -22.38
C GLN A 38 -22.19 -11.02 -22.25
N ARG A 39 -22.93 -10.41 -21.31
CA ARG A 39 -22.85 -8.96 -21.05
C ARG A 39 -21.45 -8.52 -20.62
N MET A 40 -20.77 -9.32 -19.79
CA MET A 40 -19.38 -9.03 -19.41
C MET A 40 -18.45 -9.12 -20.62
N GLN A 41 -18.58 -10.15 -21.46
CA GLN A 41 -17.76 -10.27 -22.68
C GLN A 41 -18.01 -9.12 -23.67
N GLU A 42 -19.26 -8.68 -23.85
CA GLU A 42 -19.57 -7.50 -24.66
C GLU A 42 -18.98 -6.23 -24.06
N GLN A 43 -19.00 -6.09 -22.73
CA GLN A 43 -18.38 -4.96 -22.04
C GLN A 43 -16.86 -4.98 -22.22
N GLU A 44 -16.21 -6.14 -22.07
CA GLU A 44 -14.78 -6.30 -22.31
C GLU A 44 -14.42 -6.02 -23.78
N PHE A 45 -15.26 -6.43 -24.74
CA PHE A 45 -15.04 -6.14 -26.16
C PHE A 45 -15.16 -4.65 -26.47
N ARG A 46 -16.14 -3.96 -25.88
CA ARG A 46 -16.29 -2.50 -26.01
C ARG A 46 -15.12 -1.76 -25.36
N ASP A 47 -14.70 -2.16 -24.16
CA ASP A 47 -13.55 -1.58 -23.48
C ASP A 47 -12.25 -1.83 -24.27
N HIS A 48 -12.11 -3.01 -24.87
CA HIS A 48 -10.99 -3.35 -25.76
C HIS A 48 -11.00 -2.49 -27.03
N GLU A 49 -12.14 -2.35 -27.70
CA GLU A 49 -12.28 -1.52 -28.90
C GLU A 49 -12.01 -0.04 -28.60
N LEU A 50 -12.54 0.47 -27.47
CA LEU A 50 -12.26 1.82 -26.98
C LEU A 50 -10.77 2.00 -26.69
N ALA A 51 -10.12 1.01 -26.05
CA ALA A 51 -8.68 1.05 -25.79
C ALA A 51 -7.85 1.04 -27.08
N VAL A 52 -8.26 0.28 -28.10
CA VAL A 52 -7.60 0.26 -29.41
C VAL A 52 -7.76 1.60 -30.13
N ARG A 53 -8.96 2.19 -30.17
CA ARG A 53 -9.17 3.53 -30.74
C ARG A 53 -8.39 4.61 -30.00
N LEU A 54 -8.37 4.55 -28.66
CA LEU A 54 -7.58 5.47 -27.83
C LEU A 54 -6.07 5.31 -28.12
N ALA A 55 -5.60 4.09 -28.39
CA ALA A 55 -4.23 3.83 -28.79
C ALA A 55 -3.92 4.34 -30.21
N GLU A 56 -4.84 4.22 -31.16
CA GLU A 56 -4.71 4.73 -32.53
C GLU A 56 -4.75 6.28 -32.57
N GLU A 57 -5.67 6.90 -31.83
CA GLU A 57 -5.80 8.36 -31.71
C GLU A 57 -4.59 8.98 -30.99
N MET A 58 -4.07 8.29 -29.96
CA MET A 58 -2.84 8.69 -29.28
C MET A 58 -1.57 8.42 -30.14
N GLY A 59 -1.65 7.49 -31.10
CA GLY A 59 -0.59 7.19 -32.06
C GLY A 59 -0.54 8.15 -33.27
N ALA A 60 -1.63 8.83 -33.60
CA ALA A 60 -1.71 9.75 -34.75
C ALA A 60 -1.31 11.21 -34.42
N GLY A 61 -1.13 11.54 -33.13
CA GLY A 61 -1.01 12.93 -32.67
C GLY A 61 0.38 13.40 -32.21
N ASN A 62 1.43 12.58 -32.23
CA ASN A 62 2.75 13.06 -31.80
C ASN A 62 3.89 12.29 -32.49
N VAL A 63 4.35 12.86 -33.60
CA VAL A 63 5.64 12.52 -34.19
C VAL A 63 6.73 13.14 -33.32
N ASP A 64 7.48 12.33 -32.57
CA ASP A 64 8.95 12.36 -32.65
C ASP A 64 9.58 11.11 -32.01
N THR A 65 10.37 10.47 -32.86
CA THR A 65 11.40 9.44 -32.74
C THR A 65 11.72 8.73 -31.40
N SER A 66 11.80 7.40 -31.51
CA SER A 66 12.61 6.43 -30.75
C SER A 66 12.00 5.64 -29.56
N SER A 67 11.61 4.40 -29.89
CA SER A 67 11.70 3.15 -29.09
C SER A 67 10.40 2.56 -28.48
N PRO A 68 10.16 1.22 -28.57
CA PRO A 68 8.83 0.64 -28.39
C PRO A 68 8.68 -0.04 -27.01
N THR A 69 7.91 0.55 -26.09
CA THR A 69 7.26 -0.22 -25.01
C THR A 69 5.96 0.47 -24.56
N PRO A 70 4.86 -0.27 -24.34
CA PRO A 70 3.63 0.31 -23.80
C PRO A 70 3.82 0.44 -22.29
N VAL A 71 4.39 1.56 -21.86
CA VAL A 71 4.46 1.88 -20.44
C VAL A 71 3.14 2.50 -20.03
N LEU A 72 2.34 1.73 -19.28
CA LEU A 72 1.39 2.28 -18.29
C LEU A 72 2.02 3.56 -17.72
N LYS A 73 1.35 4.71 -17.87
CA LYS A 73 1.84 6.00 -17.34
C LYS A 73 2.04 5.83 -15.84
N ARG A 74 3.26 5.42 -15.45
CA ARG A 74 3.74 5.49 -14.07
C ARG A 74 3.61 6.95 -13.68
N SER A 75 3.16 7.20 -12.45
CA SER A 75 3.04 8.56 -11.94
C SER A 75 4.30 9.35 -12.25
N GLU A 76 4.14 10.62 -12.58
CA GLU A 76 5.24 11.53 -12.91
C GLU A 76 6.34 11.52 -11.83
N MET A 77 5.95 11.25 -10.58
CA MET A 77 6.84 10.99 -9.45
C MET A 77 7.73 9.74 -9.62
N VAL A 78 7.19 8.62 -10.09
CA VAL A 78 7.94 7.37 -10.35
C VAL A 78 8.83 7.51 -11.59
N MET A 79 8.38 8.24 -12.62
CA MET A 79 9.21 8.59 -13.77
C MET A 79 10.37 9.51 -13.38
N SER A 80 10.09 10.54 -12.58
CA SER A 80 11.10 11.46 -12.02
C SER A 80 12.10 10.71 -11.14
N GLN A 81 11.67 9.89 -10.18
CA GLN A 81 12.58 9.07 -9.38
C GLN A 81 13.46 8.14 -10.23
N ARG A 82 12.92 7.60 -11.32
CA ARG A 82 13.67 6.70 -12.22
C ARG A 82 14.63 7.47 -13.12
N ALA A 83 14.27 8.67 -13.57
CA ALA A 83 15.16 9.58 -14.30
C ALA A 83 16.30 10.08 -13.40
N SER A 84 15.99 10.47 -12.15
CA SER A 84 16.97 10.83 -11.13
C SER A 84 17.87 9.66 -10.73
N ALA A 85 17.37 8.42 -10.81
CA ALA A 85 18.18 7.22 -10.63
C ALA A 85 19.04 6.87 -11.85
N ALA A 86 18.57 7.17 -13.06
CA ALA A 86 19.30 6.94 -14.31
C ALA A 86 20.44 7.96 -14.54
N GLY A 87 20.36 9.14 -13.92
CA GLY A 87 21.43 10.14 -13.92
C GLY A 87 22.53 9.93 -12.87
N LYS A 88 22.44 8.88 -12.05
CA LYS A 88 23.46 8.61 -11.01
C LYS A 88 24.71 8.08 -11.67
N LYS A 89 25.77 8.88 -11.66
CA LYS A 89 27.11 8.54 -12.17
C LYS A 89 27.69 7.27 -11.53
N HIS A 90 27.17 6.87 -10.36
CA HIS A 90 27.65 5.71 -9.61
C HIS A 90 26.49 4.74 -9.35
N ASP A 91 26.52 3.60 -10.03
CA ASP A 91 25.65 2.48 -9.72
C ASP A 91 26.27 1.63 -8.62
N LEU A 92 25.77 1.82 -7.40
CA LEU A 92 26.20 1.10 -6.20
C LEU A 92 25.26 -0.06 -5.84
N SER A 93 24.30 -0.42 -6.71
CA SER A 93 23.27 -1.44 -6.40
C SER A 93 23.85 -2.83 -6.14
N LYS A 94 25.05 -3.14 -6.67
CA LYS A 94 25.73 -4.44 -6.48
C LYS A 94 26.74 -4.45 -5.32
N TRP A 95 27.02 -3.30 -4.72
CA TRP A 95 28.06 -3.16 -3.70
C TRP A 95 27.68 -3.86 -2.39
N LYS A 96 28.66 -4.41 -1.66
CA LYS A 96 28.40 -5.00 -0.33
C LYS A 96 28.34 -3.92 0.73
N TYR A 97 27.72 -4.26 1.87
CA TYR A 97 27.69 -3.36 3.02
C TYR A 97 29.09 -3.00 3.53
N SER A 98 30.03 -3.96 3.49
CA SER A 98 31.44 -3.72 3.81
C SER A 98 32.03 -2.61 2.94
N ASP A 99 31.79 -2.68 1.63
CA ASP A 99 32.42 -1.82 0.63
C ASP A 99 31.84 -0.40 0.69
N LEU A 100 30.52 -0.30 0.90
CA LEU A 100 29.84 0.98 1.16
C LEU A 100 30.38 1.63 2.45
N ARG A 101 30.49 0.86 3.53
CA ARG A 101 30.98 1.36 4.82
C ARG A 101 32.44 1.79 4.74
N ASP A 102 33.29 0.98 4.11
CA ASP A 102 34.71 1.29 3.96
C ASP A 102 34.89 2.58 3.15
N THR A 103 34.24 2.66 1.98
CA THR A 103 34.28 3.85 1.12
C THR A 103 33.76 5.11 1.82
N ILE A 104 32.71 4.99 2.64
CA ILE A 104 32.23 6.13 3.45
C ILE A 104 33.29 6.64 4.44
N ASN A 105 34.12 5.75 4.99
CA ASN A 105 35.12 6.11 5.99
C ASN A 105 36.49 6.46 5.40
N THR A 106 36.82 5.95 4.21
CA THR A 106 38.16 6.07 3.60
C THR A 106 38.23 7.00 2.40
N SER A 107 37.12 7.23 1.68
CA SER A 107 37.09 8.09 0.50
C SER A 107 36.76 9.54 0.86
N CYS A 108 37.27 10.49 0.07
CA CYS A 108 36.97 11.92 0.17
C CYS A 108 36.21 12.45 -1.07
N ASP A 109 35.75 11.56 -1.95
CA ASP A 109 34.98 11.95 -3.13
C ASP A 109 33.55 12.26 -2.71
N ILE A 110 33.20 13.54 -2.78
CA ILE A 110 31.91 14.07 -2.29
C ILE A 110 30.73 13.44 -3.06
N GLU A 111 30.85 13.27 -4.38
CA GLU A 111 29.79 12.68 -5.20
C GLU A 111 29.62 11.18 -4.90
N LEU A 112 30.73 10.47 -4.68
CA LEU A 112 30.72 9.07 -4.28
C LEU A 112 30.15 8.84 -2.89
N LEU A 113 30.50 9.69 -1.93
CA LEU A 113 29.98 9.62 -0.57
C LEU A 113 28.46 9.85 -0.54
N GLU A 114 27.96 10.80 -1.32
CA GLU A 114 26.52 11.04 -1.46
C GLU A 114 25.81 9.83 -2.08
N ALA A 115 26.37 9.26 -3.15
CA ALA A 115 25.86 8.04 -3.76
C ALA A 115 25.82 6.87 -2.74
N CYS A 116 26.89 6.67 -1.97
CA CYS A 116 26.96 5.64 -0.93
C CYS A 116 25.89 5.83 0.16
N LYS A 117 25.69 7.07 0.63
CA LYS A 117 24.64 7.38 1.62
C LYS A 117 23.25 7.13 1.04
N THR A 118 22.98 7.51 -0.20
CA THR A 118 21.65 7.30 -0.81
C THR A 118 21.33 5.82 -1.00
N GLU A 119 22.30 4.99 -1.42
CA GLU A 119 22.10 3.53 -1.51
C GLU A 119 21.85 2.90 -0.14
N PHE A 120 22.56 3.35 0.90
CA PHE A 120 22.33 2.86 2.25
C PHE A 120 20.88 3.08 2.70
N HIS A 121 20.35 4.31 2.55
CA HIS A 121 18.97 4.62 2.91
C HIS A 121 17.95 3.86 2.06
N ARG A 122 18.22 3.68 0.76
CA ARG A 122 17.37 2.87 -0.12
C ARG A 122 17.26 1.43 0.38
N ARG A 123 18.38 0.80 0.72
CA ARG A 123 18.41 -0.57 1.27
C ARG A 123 17.74 -0.66 2.62
N LEU A 124 17.98 0.31 3.50
CA LEU A 124 17.39 0.38 4.82
C LEU A 124 15.86 0.50 4.74
N LYS A 125 15.34 1.34 3.83
CA LYS A 125 13.90 1.46 3.55
C LYS A 125 13.27 0.13 3.10
N VAL A 126 13.93 -0.60 2.20
CA VAL A 126 13.48 -1.93 1.78
C VAL A 126 13.51 -2.93 2.95
N TYR A 127 14.56 -2.90 3.76
CA TYR A 127 14.67 -3.73 4.95
C TYR A 127 13.57 -3.45 5.96
N HIS A 128 13.26 -2.19 6.26
CA HIS A 128 12.15 -1.82 7.15
C HIS A 128 10.80 -2.28 6.60
N ALA A 129 10.53 -2.04 5.31
CA ALA A 129 9.31 -2.51 4.66
C ALA A 129 9.19 -4.05 4.69
N TRP A 130 10.30 -4.76 4.43
CA TRP A 130 10.33 -6.22 4.54
C TRP A 130 10.14 -6.68 5.99
N LYS A 131 10.81 -6.04 6.95
CA LYS A 131 10.72 -6.35 8.38
C LYS A 131 9.31 -6.14 8.89
N ALA A 132 8.65 -5.03 8.58
CA ALA A 132 7.25 -4.78 8.95
C ALA A 132 6.30 -5.84 8.38
N LYS A 133 6.48 -6.24 7.11
CA LYS A 133 5.69 -7.30 6.46
C LYS A 133 5.91 -8.69 7.07
N ASN A 134 7.09 -8.97 7.61
CA ASN A 134 7.44 -10.27 8.19
C ASN A 134 7.36 -10.30 9.72
N LYS A 135 7.31 -9.15 10.41
CA LYS A 135 7.09 -9.05 11.85
C LYS A 135 5.76 -9.69 12.27
N ARG A 136 4.74 -9.57 11.42
CA ARG A 136 3.43 -10.25 11.56
C ARG A 136 3.47 -11.76 11.29
N LYS A 137 4.59 -12.29 10.81
CA LYS A 137 4.82 -13.72 10.50
C LYS A 137 5.94 -14.34 11.36
N ALA A 138 6.53 -13.57 12.28
CA ALA A 138 7.59 -14.07 13.13
C ALA A 138 7.02 -15.16 14.07
N PRO A 139 7.69 -16.33 14.20
CA PRO A 139 7.24 -17.42 15.05
C PRO A 139 7.58 -17.07 16.49
N GLY A 140 6.61 -16.53 17.22
CA GLY A 140 6.80 -16.10 18.61
C GLY A 140 5.53 -15.57 19.27
N ASP A 141 4.54 -15.10 18.48
CA ASP A 141 3.19 -14.88 18.96
C ASP A 141 2.37 -16.18 18.82
N GLU A 142 2.32 -16.93 19.91
CA GLU A 142 1.71 -18.27 20.06
C GLU A 142 0.17 -18.31 19.99
N LYS A 143 -0.47 -17.36 19.31
CA LYS A 143 -1.91 -17.39 19.03
C LYS A 143 -2.20 -16.73 17.68
N ASP A 144 -2.20 -17.54 16.61
CA ASP A 144 -3.12 -17.46 15.45
C ASP A 144 -2.48 -17.91 14.12
N THR A 145 -1.80 -19.06 14.12
CA THR A 145 -1.30 -19.69 12.89
C THR A 145 -1.71 -21.16 12.77
N PHE A 146 -3.00 -21.43 13.02
CA PHE A 146 -3.71 -22.51 12.34
C PHE A 146 -5.06 -22.01 11.82
N GLN A 147 -5.06 -21.00 10.94
CA GLN A 147 -6.16 -20.82 9.99
C GLN A 147 -5.98 -21.83 8.84
N ARG A 148 -6.17 -23.11 9.21
CA ARG A 148 -6.19 -24.30 8.36
C ARG A 148 -7.64 -24.69 8.06
N ALA A 149 -8.51 -23.73 7.78
CA ALA A 149 -9.90 -24.01 7.43
C ALA A 149 -10.30 -23.19 6.20
N PRO A 150 -10.86 -23.81 5.15
CA PRO A 150 -11.36 -23.11 3.96
C PRO A 150 -12.39 -22.03 4.35
N LYS A 151 -12.41 -20.90 3.62
CA LYS A 151 -13.27 -19.72 3.88
C LYS A 151 -14.76 -20.07 4.10
N ALA A 152 -15.26 -21.14 3.47
CA ALA A 152 -16.63 -21.63 3.64
C ALA A 152 -17.00 -22.04 5.09
N VAL A 153 -16.02 -22.46 5.91
CA VAL A 153 -16.25 -22.85 7.31
C VAL A 153 -16.37 -21.62 8.22
N LEU A 154 -15.63 -20.54 7.92
CA LEU A 154 -15.68 -19.28 8.66
C LEU A 154 -16.97 -18.50 8.39
N ASP A 155 -17.46 -18.49 7.15
CA ASP A 155 -18.72 -17.82 6.80
C ASP A 155 -19.94 -18.46 7.45
N ASN A 156 -19.89 -19.77 7.73
CA ASN A 156 -20.97 -20.47 8.44
C ASN A 156 -20.92 -20.24 9.96
N ALA A 157 -19.73 -20.07 10.54
CA ALA A 157 -19.56 -19.70 11.94
C ALA A 157 -19.97 -18.24 12.22
N ALA A 158 -19.73 -17.33 11.26
CA ALA A 158 -20.11 -15.92 11.38
C ALA A 158 -21.64 -15.69 11.31
N LYS A 159 -22.38 -16.57 10.62
CA LYS A 159 -23.85 -16.49 10.52
C LYS A 159 -24.57 -16.86 11.83
N ASN A 160 -23.89 -17.52 12.76
CA ASN A 160 -24.48 -18.05 14.01
C ASN A 160 -23.97 -17.38 15.29
N SER A 161 -23.27 -16.24 15.22
CA SER A 161 -22.75 -15.55 16.41
C SER A 161 -23.58 -14.30 16.75
N PRO A 162 -24.15 -14.18 17.97
CA PRO A 162 -24.92 -13.01 18.35
C PRO A 162 -23.98 -11.83 18.63
N LEU A 163 -24.40 -10.67 18.10
CA LEU A 163 -23.83 -9.33 18.17
C LEU A 163 -22.74 -9.11 19.24
N VAL A 164 -21.49 -8.97 18.79
CA VAL A 164 -20.50 -8.16 19.48
C VAL A 164 -20.04 -7.09 18.50
N THR A 165 -20.34 -5.84 18.86
CA THR A 165 -20.01 -4.61 18.15
C THR A 165 -18.49 -4.51 17.95
N LYS A 166 -18.00 -5.05 16.84
CA LYS A 166 -16.62 -4.84 16.39
C LYS A 166 -16.56 -3.41 15.83
N GLN A 167 -15.80 -2.55 16.51
CA GLN A 167 -15.49 -1.21 16.02
C GLN A 167 -15.04 -1.31 14.56
N ARG A 168 -15.72 -0.57 13.68
CA ARG A 168 -15.31 -0.44 12.28
C ARG A 168 -13.87 0.08 12.24
N PRO A 169 -12.94 -0.52 11.48
CA PRO A 169 -11.75 0.20 11.09
C PRO A 169 -12.21 1.33 10.15
N SER A 170 -12.39 2.52 10.70
CA SER A 170 -12.73 3.69 9.90
C SER A 170 -11.51 4.13 9.10
N THR A 171 -11.73 4.31 7.80
CA THR A 171 -10.95 5.06 6.80
C THR A 171 -9.59 4.49 6.38
N GLY A 172 -9.64 3.70 5.28
CA GLY A 172 -8.88 3.87 4.03
C GLY A 172 -7.35 3.99 4.07
N GLU A 173 -6.68 3.37 3.10
CA GLU A 173 -5.24 3.44 2.81
C GLU A 173 -4.67 4.86 2.58
N THR A 174 -5.45 5.92 2.82
CA THR A 174 -5.14 7.34 2.53
C THR A 174 -5.60 8.29 3.66
N ALA A 175 -5.51 7.88 4.93
CA ALA A 175 -5.85 8.74 6.06
C ALA A 175 -4.72 9.75 6.34
N GLN A 176 -5.01 11.04 6.19
CA GLN A 176 -4.06 12.13 6.48
C GLN A 176 -4.03 12.40 8.00
N ARG A 177 -2.90 12.14 8.68
CA ARG A 177 -2.72 12.27 10.15
C ARG A 177 -1.61 13.28 10.46
N PHE A 178 -1.84 14.16 11.44
CA PHE A 178 -0.90 15.24 11.81
C PHE A 178 -0.51 15.15 13.29
N PHE A 179 0.77 15.32 13.59
CA PHE A 179 1.32 15.23 14.93
C PHE A 179 2.20 16.43 15.25
N ARG A 180 2.25 16.80 16.54
CA ARG A 180 3.13 17.84 17.06
C ARG A 180 3.73 17.38 18.38
N ILE A 181 5.05 17.28 18.42
CA ILE A 181 5.82 16.79 19.57
C ILE A 181 6.76 17.91 20.03
N PRO A 182 6.67 18.36 21.29
CA PRO A 182 7.67 19.27 21.84
C PRO A 182 8.96 18.50 22.17
N PHE A 183 10.12 19.09 21.94
CA PHE A 183 11.41 18.56 22.40
C PHE A 183 12.23 19.66 23.07
N VAL A 184 13.06 19.27 24.03
CA VAL A 184 14.02 20.17 24.68
C VAL A 184 15.42 19.87 24.15
N ARG A 185 16.20 20.89 23.83
CA ARG A 185 17.62 20.68 23.53
C ARG A 185 18.33 20.42 24.86
N PRO A 186 19.11 19.33 25.01
CA PRO A 186 19.96 19.16 26.17
C PRO A 186 20.94 20.34 26.22
N ALA A 187 20.93 21.11 27.30
CA ALA A 187 21.93 22.14 27.54
C ALA A 187 23.28 21.44 27.75
N GLY A 188 24.16 21.40 26.74
CA GLY A 188 25.47 20.77 26.93
C GLY A 188 26.33 20.43 25.71
N SER A 189 25.87 20.59 24.46
CA SER A 189 26.73 20.33 23.29
C SER A 189 26.94 21.60 22.45
N GLY A 190 27.92 22.40 22.88
CA GLY A 190 28.72 23.28 22.01
C GLY A 190 28.01 24.51 21.43
N GLU A 191 28.49 25.68 21.81
CA GLU A 191 28.27 26.97 21.15
C GLU A 191 26.85 27.54 21.32
N ALA A 192 26.58 28.14 22.47
CA ALA A 192 25.63 29.23 22.57
C ALA A 192 26.10 30.21 23.64
N GLU A 193 26.38 31.41 23.18
CA GLU A 193 26.67 32.61 23.95
C GLU A 193 25.55 32.89 24.96
N GLU A 194 25.93 33.53 26.06
CA GLU A 194 25.08 33.87 27.20
C GLU A 194 23.93 34.79 26.79
N GLU A 195 22.69 34.28 26.74
CA GLU A 195 21.47 35.10 26.68
C GLU A 195 20.52 34.72 27.83
N PRO A 196 19.75 35.69 28.39
CA PRO A 196 19.23 35.59 29.73
C PRO A 196 18.02 34.67 29.82
N ILE A 197 18.00 33.94 30.92
CA ILE A 197 17.04 32.93 31.35
C ILE A 197 15.61 33.52 31.39
N GLY A 198 14.75 33.09 30.48
CA GLY A 198 13.33 33.45 30.49
C GLY A 198 12.53 32.77 29.38
N THR A 199 11.78 31.73 29.73
CA THR A 199 10.79 30.98 28.91
C THR A 199 11.33 29.92 27.95
N ALA A 200 11.56 28.72 28.49
CA ALA A 200 11.48 27.41 27.81
C ALA A 200 12.02 27.35 26.36
N ASP A 201 13.30 27.05 26.20
CA ASP A 201 13.96 26.67 24.93
C ASP A 201 13.47 25.30 24.40
N ARG A 202 12.16 25.16 24.21
CA ARG A 202 11.52 23.98 23.66
C ARG A 202 11.34 24.16 22.15
N GLY A 203 11.93 23.25 21.39
CA GLY A 203 11.65 23.10 19.98
C GLY A 203 10.34 22.35 19.75
N TRP A 204 9.85 22.43 18.53
CA TRP A 204 8.66 21.74 18.07
C TRP A 204 8.96 20.90 16.85
N TRP A 205 8.50 19.66 16.87
CA TRP A 205 8.56 18.76 15.75
C TRP A 205 7.15 18.49 15.25
N TYR A 206 6.92 18.75 13.97
CA TYR A 206 5.65 18.52 13.29
C TYR A 206 5.82 17.43 12.25
N ALA A 207 4.86 16.52 12.19
CA ALA A 207 4.84 15.46 11.19
C ALA A 207 3.46 15.30 10.58
N HIS A 208 3.45 15.10 9.26
CA HIS A 208 2.26 14.82 8.49
C HIS A 208 2.43 13.46 7.80
N PHE A 209 1.58 12.52 8.18
CA PHE A 209 1.51 11.18 7.63
C PHE A 209 0.36 11.07 6.64
N ASP A 210 0.65 10.51 5.47
CA ASP A 210 -0.36 10.03 4.53
C ASP A 210 -0.42 8.51 4.62
N GLY A 211 -1.48 8.00 5.25
CA GLY A 211 -1.57 6.60 5.62
C GLY A 211 -0.43 6.21 6.58
N PRO A 212 0.35 5.15 6.28
CA PRO A 212 1.40 4.68 7.18
C PRO A 212 2.73 5.45 7.10
N TRP A 213 2.92 6.35 6.13
CA TRP A 213 4.22 6.98 5.87
C TRP A 213 4.17 8.50 6.02
N ILE A 214 5.28 9.08 6.50
CA ILE A 214 5.43 10.52 6.60
C ILE A 214 5.62 11.12 5.19
N VAL A 215 4.93 12.22 4.91
CA VAL A 215 5.04 12.94 3.62
C VAL A 215 5.55 14.37 3.79
N ARG A 216 5.41 14.97 4.98
CA ARG A 216 5.99 16.28 5.33
C ARG A 216 6.44 16.27 6.79
N GLN A 217 7.59 16.87 7.05
CA GLN A 217 8.16 17.06 8.38
C GLN A 217 8.61 18.52 8.53
N MET A 218 8.41 19.09 9.72
CA MET A 218 8.86 20.44 10.02
C MET A 218 9.41 20.52 11.43
N GLU A 219 10.60 21.10 11.58
CA GLU A 219 11.28 21.27 12.85
C GLU A 219 11.49 22.75 13.14
N ILE A 220 11.04 23.19 14.31
CA ILE A 220 11.20 24.56 14.77
C ILE A 220 12.08 24.51 16.01
N HIS A 221 13.29 25.04 15.91
CA HIS A 221 14.17 25.23 17.05
C HIS A 221 14.08 26.67 17.58
N PRO A 222 14.21 26.89 18.90
CA PRO A 222 14.39 28.23 19.45
C PRO A 222 15.59 28.91 18.81
N GLY A 223 15.44 30.17 18.38
CA GLY A 223 16.51 30.99 17.82
C GLY A 223 17.04 30.58 16.44
N LYS A 224 16.53 29.51 15.81
CA LYS A 224 16.94 29.10 14.45
C LYS A 224 15.78 29.21 13.46
N LYS A 225 16.12 29.27 12.17
CA LYS A 225 15.12 29.24 11.10
C LYS A 225 14.38 27.88 11.09
N PRO A 226 13.07 27.86 10.80
CA PRO A 226 12.33 26.61 10.63
C PRO A 226 12.94 25.73 9.54
N ILE A 227 12.99 24.43 9.79
CA ILE A 227 13.45 23.41 8.86
C ILE A 227 12.20 22.73 8.29
N LEU A 228 12.04 22.75 6.97
CA LEU A 228 10.93 22.11 6.27
C LEU A 228 11.50 20.98 5.40
N LEU A 229 10.91 19.79 5.51
CA LEU A 229 11.37 18.58 4.83
C LEU A 229 10.18 17.91 4.12
N LEU A 230 10.36 17.56 2.86
CA LEU A 230 9.34 16.95 2.00
C LEU A 230 9.75 15.55 1.53
N ALA A 231 8.81 14.61 1.55
CA ALA A 231 9.07 13.27 1.04
C ALA A 231 9.42 13.31 -0.45
N GLY A 232 10.39 12.50 -0.83
CA GLY A 232 11.01 12.43 -2.16
C GLY A 232 12.17 13.39 -2.36
N VAL A 233 12.24 14.49 -1.61
CA VAL A 233 13.33 15.47 -1.69
C VAL A 233 14.29 15.29 -0.51
N ASP A 234 13.73 15.32 0.71
CA ASP A 234 14.48 15.34 1.96
C ASP A 234 14.43 13.99 2.71
N ASP A 235 14.17 12.91 1.98
CA ASP A 235 13.99 11.54 2.50
C ASP A 235 15.12 11.11 3.45
N MET A 236 16.34 11.61 3.26
CA MET A 236 17.49 11.28 4.11
C MET A 236 17.50 11.97 5.47
N GLN A 237 16.75 13.07 5.62
CA GLN A 237 16.66 13.86 6.85
C GLN A 237 15.31 13.68 7.57
N MET A 238 14.38 12.94 6.95
CA MET A 238 13.04 12.70 7.47
C MET A 238 12.96 11.40 8.29
N CYS A 239 11.91 11.27 9.11
CA CYS A 239 11.61 10.05 9.83
C CYS A 239 11.42 8.85 8.87
N GLU A 240 12.16 7.77 9.10
CA GLU A 240 12.11 6.55 8.28
C GLU A 240 11.13 5.49 8.81
N LEU A 241 10.54 5.72 9.97
CA LEU A 241 9.62 4.79 10.62
C LEU A 241 8.19 4.97 10.11
N SER A 242 7.46 3.86 10.01
CA SER A 242 6.02 3.91 9.76
C SER A 242 5.27 4.45 10.99
N LEU A 243 4.07 4.97 10.77
CA LEU A 243 3.26 5.57 11.82
C LEU A 243 3.04 4.62 13.02
N GLU A 244 2.76 3.35 12.75
CA GLU A 244 2.59 2.33 13.80
C GLU A 244 3.87 2.08 14.61
N GLU A 245 5.04 2.18 13.98
CA GLU A 245 6.35 1.99 14.63
C GLU A 245 6.78 3.22 15.43
N THR A 246 6.34 4.42 15.03
CA THR A 246 6.62 5.66 15.78
C THR A 246 5.89 5.73 17.12
N GLY A 247 4.79 4.98 17.29
CA GLY A 247 3.95 5.04 18.49
C GLY A 247 3.10 6.31 18.61
N LEU A 248 2.85 7.01 17.48
CA LEU A 248 2.09 8.27 17.39
C LEU A 248 0.60 8.07 17.08
#